data_AF-A0A914XMU9-F1
#
_entry.id   AF-A0A914XMU9-F1
#
_cell.length_a   1.000
_cell.length_b   1.000
_cell.length_c   1.000
_cell.angle_alpha   90.00
_cell.angle_beta   90.00
_cell.angle_gamma   90.00
#
_symmetry.space_group_name_H-M   'P 1'
#
loop_
_entity.id
_entity.type
_entity.pdbx_description
1 polymer ?
#
loop_
_entity_poly.entity_id
_entity_poly.type
_entity_poly.pdbx_seq_one_letter_code
_entity_poly.pdbx_strand_id
1 'polypeptide(L)'
;MSDVLTELQPSPKKTKTVDDDLKVKTSPIKKLAVEDDENMEQTTPKEVLRFAKLSDKAFAPTRGSTKAAGYDLYSAYDVVVRPKGKLLCDTDLQVAIPEGCYGRVAPRSGLAVKHFIDVGAGVVDSDYRGHLKVLLFNFGEEPFEVKRGERIAQLICERVCLPDLLECTSLDETER
;
A
#
# COMPACT_ATOMS: atom_id res chain seq x y z
N MET A 1 -43.52 -32.80 -12.94
CA MET A 1 -44.70 -32.59 -13.81
C MET A 1 -45.76 -31.89 -12.97
N SER A 2 -46.46 -30.95 -13.61
CA SER A 2 -47.55 -30.06 -13.15
C SER A 2 -47.20 -28.89 -12.23
N ASP A 3 -46.84 -27.78 -12.89
CA ASP A 3 -47.11 -26.41 -12.49
C ASP A 3 -48.61 -26.17 -12.25
N VAL A 4 -48.96 -25.35 -11.26
CA VAL A 4 -50.17 -24.52 -11.27
C VAL A 4 -49.83 -23.15 -10.69
N LEU A 5 -49.85 -22.16 -11.59
CA LEU A 5 -49.86 -20.72 -11.33
C LEU A 5 -50.97 -20.33 -10.34
N THR A 6 -50.71 -19.36 -9.45
CA THR A 6 -51.77 -18.46 -8.99
C THR A 6 -51.20 -17.05 -8.86
N GLU A 7 -51.57 -16.21 -9.82
CA GLU A 7 -51.40 -14.76 -9.81
C GLU A 7 -52.31 -14.13 -8.74
N LEU A 8 -51.77 -13.21 -7.96
CA LEU A 8 -52.55 -12.30 -7.10
C LEU A 8 -52.34 -10.88 -7.62
N GLN A 9 -53.44 -10.29 -8.08
CA GLN A 9 -53.55 -8.91 -8.59
C GLN A 9 -53.37 -7.85 -7.48
N PRO A 10 -52.94 -6.63 -7.81
CA PRO A 10 -52.75 -5.54 -6.86
C PRO A 10 -54.05 -4.77 -6.57
N SER A 11 -54.16 -4.20 -5.36
CA SER A 11 -55.26 -3.33 -4.91
C SER A 11 -54.79 -1.86 -4.75
N PRO A 12 -55.72 -0.86 -4.74
CA PRO A 12 -55.51 0.41 -5.45
C PRO A 12 -55.16 1.68 -4.63
N LYS A 13 -54.72 2.68 -5.42
CA LYS A 13 -54.39 4.12 -5.21
C LYS A 13 -55.09 4.90 -4.09
N LYS A 14 -54.37 5.88 -3.52
CA LYS A 14 -54.90 7.24 -3.25
C LYS A 14 -53.85 8.33 -3.52
N THR A 15 -54.28 9.29 -4.33
CA THR A 15 -53.62 10.52 -4.83
C THR A 15 -53.86 11.70 -3.88
N LYS A 16 -52.96 12.70 -3.84
CA LYS A 16 -53.30 14.15 -3.82
C LYS A 16 -52.05 15.03 -4.01
N THR A 17 -51.99 15.68 -5.17
CA THR A 17 -51.45 17.03 -5.45
C THR A 17 -52.37 18.08 -4.75
N VAL A 18 -52.10 19.37 -4.53
CA VAL A 18 -51.30 20.47 -5.15
C VAL A 18 -51.27 21.65 -4.14
N ASP A 19 -50.27 22.55 -4.24
CA ASP A 19 -50.18 24.04 -4.06
C ASP A 19 -51.16 24.79 -3.11
N ASP A 20 -50.87 25.88 -2.40
CA ASP A 20 -50.15 27.10 -2.80
C ASP A 20 -49.93 28.07 -1.60
N ASP A 21 -49.05 29.06 -1.83
CA ASP A 21 -49.05 30.45 -1.33
C ASP A 21 -48.35 30.97 -0.04
N LEU A 22 -47.60 32.05 -0.34
CA LEU A 22 -46.67 32.91 0.39
C LEU A 22 -47.17 33.61 1.68
N LYS A 23 -46.23 33.90 2.59
CA LYS A 23 -46.03 35.29 3.08
C LYS A 23 -44.64 35.54 3.71
N VAL A 24 -43.88 36.38 3.01
CA VAL A 24 -42.64 37.03 3.43
C VAL A 24 -42.92 38.14 4.45
N LYS A 25 -42.13 38.23 5.52
CA LYS A 25 -41.95 39.44 6.33
C LYS A 25 -40.48 39.62 6.69
N THR A 26 -39.96 40.80 6.38
CA THR A 26 -38.55 41.20 6.43
C THR A 26 -38.19 41.97 7.71
N SER A 27 -36.97 41.70 8.21
CA SER A 27 -36.02 42.59 8.92
C SER A 27 -36.20 42.87 10.43
N PRO A 28 -35.11 43.16 11.21
CA PRO A 28 -33.75 43.56 10.79
C PRO A 28 -32.56 42.73 11.35
N ILE A 29 -31.44 42.87 10.62
CA ILE A 29 -30.12 42.28 10.84
C ILE A 29 -29.45 42.89 12.08
N LYS A 30 -28.98 42.03 13.01
CA LYS A 30 -27.93 42.37 13.99
C LYS A 30 -26.69 41.54 13.66
N LYS A 31 -25.64 42.26 13.26
CA LYS A 31 -24.30 41.77 12.95
C LYS A 31 -23.62 41.41 14.27
N LEU A 32 -23.40 40.12 14.53
CA LEU A 32 -22.44 39.63 15.52
C LEU A 32 -21.32 39.00 14.72
N ALA A 33 -20.12 39.55 14.86
CA ALA A 33 -18.92 39.06 14.22
C ALA A 33 -18.62 37.64 14.75
N VAL A 34 -18.54 36.68 13.84
CA VAL A 34 -17.87 35.41 14.08
C VAL A 34 -16.55 35.53 13.33
N GLU A 35 -15.48 35.53 14.12
CA GLU A 35 -14.12 35.34 13.66
C GLU A 35 -14.00 33.87 13.24
N ASP A 36 -14.13 33.59 11.95
CA ASP A 36 -13.82 32.26 11.41
C ASP A 36 -12.46 32.35 10.72
N ASP A 37 -11.44 32.06 11.52
CA ASP A 37 -10.07 31.77 11.08
C ASP A 37 -10.09 30.42 10.34
N GLU A 38 -10.54 30.45 9.08
CA GLU A 38 -10.51 29.27 8.20
C GLU A 38 -9.10 29.03 7.67
N ASN A 39 -8.22 28.55 8.54
CA ASN A 39 -7.05 27.80 8.11
C ASN A 39 -7.32 26.31 8.40
N MET A 40 -8.21 25.71 7.60
CA MET A 40 -8.35 24.25 7.55
C MET A 40 -7.08 23.69 6.90
N GLU A 41 -6.07 23.45 7.72
CA GLU A 41 -4.96 22.59 7.36
C GLU A 41 -5.58 21.20 7.07
N GLN A 42 -5.79 20.88 5.77
CA GLN A 42 -6.21 19.54 5.36
C GLN A 42 -5.18 18.55 5.89
N THR A 43 -5.48 17.94 7.02
CA THR A 43 -4.67 16.86 7.58
C THR A 43 -4.87 15.66 6.68
N THR A 44 -3.99 15.53 5.70
CA THR A 44 -3.87 14.30 4.91
C THR A 44 -3.76 13.13 5.88
N PRO A 45 -4.55 12.05 5.72
CA PRO A 45 -4.46 10.90 6.59
C PRO A 45 -3.02 10.39 6.60
N LYS A 46 -2.42 10.30 7.78
CA LYS A 46 -1.06 9.79 7.93
C LYS A 46 -1.00 8.36 7.41
N GLU A 47 -0.18 8.12 6.40
CA GLU A 47 -0.03 6.79 5.82
C GLU A 47 0.65 5.84 6.81
N VAL A 48 0.04 4.68 7.06
CA VAL A 48 0.50 3.71 8.04
C VAL A 48 0.86 2.41 7.36
N LEU A 49 2.16 2.08 7.33
CA LEU A 49 2.65 0.73 7.06
C LEU A 49 2.41 -0.14 8.30
N ARG A 50 1.57 -1.16 8.18
CA ARG A 50 1.33 -2.14 9.26
C ARG A 50 2.15 -3.40 9.01
N PHE A 51 2.58 -4.06 10.09
CA PHE A 51 3.28 -5.34 10.01
C PHE A 51 2.87 -6.26 11.15
N ALA A 52 3.05 -7.57 10.97
CA ALA A 52 2.90 -8.58 12.00
C ALA A 52 4.12 -9.51 11.99
N LYS A 53 4.49 -10.01 13.18
CA LYS A 53 5.54 -11.02 13.33
C LYS A 53 4.91 -12.41 13.29
N LEU A 54 5.44 -13.28 12.44
CA LEU A 54 5.02 -14.68 12.32
C LEU A 54 5.70 -15.60 13.34
N SER A 55 6.79 -15.14 13.96
CA SER A 55 7.53 -15.87 14.99
C SER A 55 8.25 -14.92 15.95
N ASP A 56 8.83 -15.48 17.01
CA ASP A 56 9.74 -14.80 17.95
C ASP A 56 11.11 -14.47 17.33
N LYS A 57 11.42 -15.02 16.16
CA LYS A 57 12.67 -14.78 15.43
C LYS A 57 12.63 -13.48 14.62
N ALA A 58 11.43 -12.96 14.33
CA ALA A 58 11.24 -11.77 13.53
C ALA A 58 11.67 -10.47 14.25
N PHE A 59 12.23 -9.54 13.48
CA PHE A 59 12.59 -8.20 13.93
C PHE A 59 11.63 -7.17 13.34
N ALA A 60 11.25 -6.17 14.14
CA ALA A 60 10.44 -5.07 13.62
C ALA A 60 11.27 -4.27 12.60
N PRO A 61 10.72 -3.91 11.43
CA PRO A 61 11.42 -3.04 10.50
C PRO A 61 11.78 -1.70 11.17
N THR A 62 12.98 -1.19 10.91
CA THR A 62 13.42 0.09 11.49
C THR A 62 13.75 1.10 10.40
N ARG A 63 13.72 2.38 10.73
CA ARG A 63 14.08 3.44 9.80
C ARG A 63 15.39 4.09 10.25
N GLY A 64 16.38 4.13 9.36
CA GLY A 64 17.74 4.61 9.70
C GLY A 64 17.83 6.12 9.98
N SER A 65 16.89 6.91 9.47
CA SER A 65 16.78 8.35 9.76
C SER A 65 15.35 8.84 9.54
N THR A 66 15.02 10.07 9.95
CA THR A 66 13.68 10.64 9.70
C THR A 66 13.35 10.80 8.23
N LYS A 67 14.36 10.92 7.36
CA LYS A 67 14.23 11.09 5.90
C LYS A 67 14.61 9.86 5.09
N ALA A 68 14.89 8.72 5.74
CA ALA A 68 15.24 7.50 5.01
C ALA A 68 14.01 7.00 4.23
N ALA A 69 14.24 6.64 2.96
CA ALA A 69 13.18 6.19 2.07
C ALA A 69 12.61 4.82 2.45
N GLY A 70 13.45 3.92 2.97
CA GLY A 70 13.07 2.55 3.29
C GLY A 70 13.19 2.20 4.77
N TYR A 71 12.48 1.13 5.14
CA TYR A 71 12.62 0.45 6.42
C TYR A 71 13.57 -0.73 6.27
N ASP A 72 14.63 -0.80 7.07
CA ASP A 72 15.55 -1.93 7.11
C ASP A 72 14.78 -3.23 7.43
N LEU A 73 14.99 -4.26 6.61
CA LEU A 73 14.49 -5.62 6.80
C LEU A 73 15.62 -6.52 7.30
N TYR A 74 15.26 -7.47 8.16
CA TYR A 74 16.21 -8.30 8.88
C TYR A 74 16.03 -9.77 8.55
N SER A 75 17.12 -10.53 8.58
CA SER A 75 17.03 -11.99 8.54
C SER A 75 16.49 -12.53 9.87
N ALA A 76 15.51 -13.43 9.81
CA ALA A 76 15.06 -14.17 10.99
C ALA A 76 15.96 -15.38 11.33
N TYR A 77 16.88 -15.76 10.43
CA TYR A 77 17.72 -16.96 10.56
C TYR A 77 19.16 -16.73 10.13
N ASP A 78 20.06 -17.58 10.61
CA ASP A 78 21.42 -17.66 10.07
C ASP A 78 21.37 -18.32 8.69
N VAL A 79 21.93 -17.66 7.68
CA VAL A 79 21.93 -18.15 6.30
C VAL A 79 23.25 -17.84 5.60
N VAL A 80 23.54 -18.57 4.53
CA VAL A 80 24.69 -18.33 3.66
C VAL A 80 24.21 -18.25 2.21
N VAL A 81 24.43 -17.11 1.57
CA VAL A 81 24.22 -16.95 0.13
C VAL A 81 25.50 -17.36 -0.57
N ARG A 82 25.48 -18.53 -1.22
CA ARG A 82 26.66 -19.07 -1.92
C ARG A 82 27.14 -18.10 -3.02
N PRO A 83 28.45 -18.10 -3.32
CA PRO A 83 28.99 -17.36 -4.47
C PRO A 83 28.22 -17.66 -5.75
N LYS A 84 28.04 -16.63 -6.59
CA LYS A 84 27.28 -16.72 -7.87
C LYS A 84 25.90 -17.36 -7.71
N GLY A 85 25.32 -17.23 -6.51
CA GLY A 85 24.12 -17.95 -6.10
C GLY A 85 22.97 -17.02 -5.73
N LYS A 86 21.87 -17.64 -5.31
CA LYS A 86 20.70 -16.93 -4.77
C LYS A 86 20.14 -17.67 -3.57
N LEU A 87 19.53 -16.91 -2.66
CA LEU A 87 18.85 -17.44 -1.49
C LEU A 87 17.59 -16.62 -1.21
N LEU A 88 16.49 -17.30 -0.90
CA LEU A 88 15.30 -16.66 -0.38
C LEU A 88 15.39 -16.61 1.15
N CYS A 89 15.62 -15.42 1.70
CA CYS A 89 15.80 -15.19 3.12
C CYS A 89 14.48 -14.88 3.82
N ASP A 90 14.20 -15.59 4.91
CA ASP A 90 12.99 -15.41 5.70
C ASP A 90 13.15 -14.23 6.67
N THR A 91 12.14 -13.35 6.72
CA THR A 91 12.09 -12.23 7.69
C THR A 91 11.16 -12.50 8.87
N ASP A 92 10.35 -13.56 8.76
CA ASP A 92 9.19 -13.87 9.60
C ASP A 92 8.23 -12.69 9.81
N LEU A 93 8.05 -11.86 8.78
CA LEU A 93 7.09 -10.75 8.76
C LEU A 93 5.93 -10.98 7.79
N GLN A 94 4.79 -10.41 8.12
CA GLN A 94 3.75 -10.02 7.16
C GLN A 94 3.65 -8.49 7.16
N VAL A 95 3.26 -7.91 6.02
CA VAL A 95 3.06 -6.47 5.88
C VAL A 95 1.70 -6.16 5.26
N ALA A 96 1.16 -4.99 5.59
CA ALA A 96 0.06 -4.39 4.85
C ALA A 96 0.53 -3.01 4.38
N ILE A 97 0.89 -2.94 3.09
CA ILE A 97 1.35 -1.72 2.43
C ILE A 97 0.16 -0.72 2.34
N PRO A 98 0.39 0.59 2.53
CA PRO A 98 -0.64 1.59 2.32
C PRO A 98 -1.24 1.53 0.91
N GLU A 99 -2.53 1.84 0.78
CA GLU A 99 -3.18 1.97 -0.52
C GLU A 99 -2.51 3.05 -1.39
N GLY A 100 -2.54 2.86 -2.71
CA GLY A 100 -1.83 3.72 -3.66
C GLY A 100 -0.30 3.52 -3.65
N CYS A 101 0.22 2.54 -2.91
CA CYS A 101 1.61 2.14 -2.93
C CYS A 101 1.75 0.64 -3.20
N TYR A 102 2.92 0.23 -3.70
CA TYR A 102 3.43 -1.13 -3.52
C TYR A 102 4.67 -1.10 -2.62
N GLY A 103 5.00 -2.23 -2.02
CA GLY A 103 6.22 -2.40 -1.25
C GLY A 103 7.35 -2.85 -2.16
N ARG A 104 8.36 -2.01 -2.37
CA ARG A 104 9.60 -2.44 -3.02
C ARG A 104 10.62 -2.93 -2.01
N VAL A 105 10.99 -4.20 -2.09
CA VAL A 105 12.19 -4.73 -1.41
C VAL A 105 13.40 -4.33 -2.25
N ALA A 106 14.23 -3.46 -1.69
CA ALA A 106 15.36 -2.83 -2.36
C ALA A 106 16.70 -3.22 -1.73
N PRO A 107 17.80 -3.22 -2.51
CA PRO A 107 19.12 -3.51 -1.98
C PRO A 107 19.59 -2.43 -1.00
N ARG A 108 20.45 -2.83 -0.05
CA ARG A 108 21.19 -1.90 0.82
C ARG A 108 22.52 -1.59 0.16
N SER A 109 22.81 -0.32 -0.09
CA SER A 109 24.02 0.12 -0.82
C SER A 109 25.31 -0.45 -0.25
N GLY A 110 25.43 -0.54 1.08
CA GLY A 110 26.60 -1.11 1.74
C GLY A 110 26.82 -2.60 1.41
N LEU A 111 25.76 -3.39 1.26
CA LEU A 111 25.87 -4.80 0.88
C LEU A 111 26.21 -4.96 -0.60
N ALA A 112 25.62 -4.12 -1.45
CA ALA A 112 25.93 -4.10 -2.88
C ALA A 112 27.41 -3.77 -3.14
N VAL A 113 27.94 -2.73 -2.50
CA VAL A 113 29.33 -2.30 -2.73
C VAL A 113 30.36 -3.24 -2.09
N LYS A 114 30.11 -3.72 -0.87
CA LYS A 114 31.13 -4.49 -0.11
C LYS A 114 31.12 -5.97 -0.41
N HIS A 115 29.96 -6.53 -0.76
CA HIS A 115 29.76 -7.97 -0.88
C HIS A 115 29.17 -8.38 -2.23
N PHE A 116 28.92 -7.43 -3.14
CA PHE A 116 28.31 -7.67 -4.44
C PHE A 116 26.94 -8.39 -4.33
N ILE A 117 26.14 -7.94 -3.35
CA ILE A 117 24.80 -8.45 -3.08
C ILE A 117 23.73 -7.56 -3.71
N ASP A 118 22.77 -8.19 -4.39
CA ASP A 118 21.59 -7.53 -4.93
C ASP A 118 20.30 -8.20 -4.47
N VAL A 119 19.17 -7.53 -4.69
CA VAL A 119 17.82 -8.02 -4.35
C VAL A 119 17.05 -8.32 -5.63
N GLY A 120 16.51 -9.53 -5.71
CA GLY A 120 15.63 -9.98 -6.80
C GLY A 120 14.14 -9.82 -6.50
N ALA A 121 13.33 -9.94 -7.56
CA ALA A 121 11.86 -9.80 -7.53
C ALA A 121 11.42 -8.45 -6.94
N GLY A 122 11.22 -8.39 -5.63
CA GLY A 122 11.12 -7.14 -4.88
C GLY A 122 9.80 -6.39 -4.96
N VAL A 123 8.80 -6.85 -5.74
CA VAL A 123 7.45 -6.26 -5.73
C VAL A 123 6.59 -6.99 -4.70
N VAL A 124 6.06 -6.22 -3.75
CA VAL A 124 5.11 -6.68 -2.72
C VAL A 124 3.81 -5.91 -2.92
N ASP A 125 2.78 -6.60 -3.42
CA ASP A 125 1.47 -6.02 -3.65
C ASP A 125 0.82 -5.54 -2.33
N SER A 126 -0.04 -4.53 -2.42
CA SER A 126 -0.65 -3.92 -1.24
C SER A 126 -1.68 -4.82 -0.54
N ASP A 127 -2.21 -5.81 -1.25
CA ASP A 127 -3.11 -6.84 -0.75
C ASP A 127 -2.38 -8.12 -0.31
N TYR A 128 -1.07 -8.23 -0.55
CA TYR A 128 -0.29 -9.38 -0.10
C TYR A 128 -0.23 -9.45 1.42
N ARG A 129 -0.63 -10.60 2.00
CA ARG A 129 -0.56 -10.88 3.44
C ARG A 129 0.28 -12.11 3.76
N GLY A 130 1.01 -12.64 2.79
CA GLY A 130 1.90 -13.77 3.01
C GLY A 130 3.19 -13.38 3.75
N HIS A 131 4.06 -14.36 3.87
CA HIS A 131 5.38 -14.20 4.47
C HIS A 131 6.28 -13.34 3.58
N LEU A 132 6.64 -12.15 4.07
CA LEU A 132 7.60 -11.26 3.40
C LEU A 132 8.99 -11.91 3.43
N LYS A 133 9.49 -12.31 2.27
CA LYS A 133 10.82 -12.89 2.10
C LYS A 133 11.68 -11.99 1.23
N VAL A 134 13.00 -12.08 1.38
CA VAL A 134 13.97 -11.29 0.61
C VAL A 134 14.77 -12.23 -0.28
N LEU A 135 14.63 -12.10 -1.60
CA LEU A 135 15.47 -12.84 -2.54
C LEU A 135 16.81 -12.10 -2.70
N LEU A 136 17.88 -12.69 -2.19
CA LEU A 136 19.24 -12.17 -2.34
C LEU A 136 19.96 -12.88 -3.49
N PHE A 137 20.65 -12.11 -4.32
CA PHE A 137 21.65 -12.59 -5.27
C PHE A 137 23.04 -12.25 -4.74
N ASN A 138 23.94 -13.23 -4.77
CA ASN A 138 25.36 -13.00 -4.52
C ASN A 138 26.11 -13.13 -5.84
N PHE A 139 26.54 -12.00 -6.38
CA PHE A 139 27.35 -11.95 -7.59
C PHE A 139 28.86 -11.98 -7.28
N GLY A 140 29.25 -11.97 -6.01
CA GLY A 140 30.63 -12.12 -5.57
C GLY A 140 31.17 -13.54 -5.73
N GLU A 141 32.46 -13.67 -5.46
CA GLU A 141 33.19 -14.95 -5.47
C GLU A 141 33.24 -15.62 -4.08
N GLU A 142 32.94 -14.87 -3.02
CA GLU A 142 32.98 -15.33 -1.63
C GLU A 142 31.57 -15.58 -1.07
N PRO A 143 31.40 -16.53 -0.14
CA PRO A 143 30.11 -16.76 0.52
C PRO A 143 29.71 -15.52 1.33
N PHE A 144 28.43 -15.13 1.22
CA PHE A 144 27.88 -14.06 2.03
C PHE A 144 27.11 -14.67 3.20
N GLU A 145 27.73 -14.66 4.38
CA GLU A 145 27.12 -15.08 5.63
C GLU A 145 26.24 -13.96 6.18
N VAL A 146 25.01 -14.33 6.57
CA VAL A 146 24.08 -13.46 7.27
C VAL A 146 23.71 -14.13 8.57
N LYS A 147 23.90 -13.44 9.69
CA LYS A 147 23.42 -13.89 10.99
C LYS A 147 22.00 -13.38 11.24
N ARG A 148 21.24 -14.10 12.06
CA ARG A 148 19.93 -13.67 12.53
C ARG A 148 20.02 -12.26 13.11
N GLY A 149 19.11 -11.39 12.68
CA GLY A 149 19.06 -9.99 13.12
C GLY A 149 19.97 -9.06 12.32
N GLU A 150 20.69 -9.54 11.31
CA GLU A 150 21.38 -8.66 10.37
C GLU A 150 20.43 -8.10 9.31
N ARG A 151 20.72 -6.87 8.90
CA ARG A 151 19.92 -6.12 7.93
C ARG A 151 20.29 -6.53 6.51
N ILE A 152 19.33 -7.09 5.78
CA ILE A 152 19.57 -7.73 4.46
C ILE A 152 19.01 -6.94 3.28
N ALA A 153 17.96 -6.14 3.49
CA ALA A 153 17.31 -5.34 2.46
C ALA A 153 16.61 -4.14 3.13
N GLN A 154 15.94 -3.32 2.33
CA GLN A 154 15.04 -2.28 2.83
C GLN A 154 13.70 -2.32 2.09
N LEU A 155 12.60 -2.06 2.79
CA LEU A 155 11.27 -1.95 2.22
C LEU A 155 10.91 -0.48 1.98
N ILE A 156 10.66 -0.11 0.73
CA ILE A 156 10.26 1.24 0.31
C ILE A 156 8.78 1.18 -0.10
N CYS A 157 7.95 2.09 0.40
CA CYS A 157 6.57 2.22 -0.08
C CYS A 157 6.58 3.16 -1.28
N GLU A 158 6.45 2.61 -2.48
CA GLU A 158 6.49 3.39 -3.72
C GLU A 158 5.09 3.65 -4.24
N ARG A 159 4.82 4.93 -4.54
CA ARG A 159 3.56 5.37 -5.14
C ARG A 159 3.36 4.74 -6.50
N VAL A 160 2.16 4.24 -6.76
CA VAL A 160 1.76 3.67 -8.05
C VAL A 160 0.39 4.14 -8.47
N CYS A 161 0.19 4.21 -9.78
CA CYS A 161 -1.11 4.31 -10.41
C CYS A 161 -1.55 2.90 -10.84
N LEU A 162 -2.83 2.56 -10.64
CA LEU A 162 -3.42 1.29 -11.05
C LEU A 162 -4.48 1.58 -12.14
N PRO A 163 -4.08 1.86 -13.40
CA PRO A 163 -5.00 2.20 -14.46
C PRO A 163 -5.72 0.97 -15.02
N ASP A 164 -6.93 1.18 -15.54
CA ASP A 164 -7.60 0.19 -16.39
C ASP A 164 -6.89 0.10 -17.75
N LEU A 165 -6.86 -1.10 -18.33
CA LEU A 165 -6.28 -1.33 -19.65
C LEU A 165 -7.30 -1.06 -20.76
N LEU A 166 -6.90 -0.24 -21.75
CA LEU A 166 -7.67 0.01 -22.97
C LEU A 166 -6.82 -0.39 -24.19
N GLU A 167 -7.29 -1.36 -24.96
CA GLU A 167 -6.64 -1.77 -26.21
C GLU A 167 -6.99 -0.78 -27.33
N CYS A 168 -5.97 -0.30 -28.04
CA CYS A 168 -6.10 0.67 -29.14
C CYS A 168 -5.46 0.11 -30.41
N THR A 169 -5.98 0.49 -31.58
CA THR A 169 -5.39 0.11 -32.88
C THR A 169 -4.05 0.79 -33.14
N SER A 170 -3.84 1.99 -32.58
CA SER A 170 -2.61 2.77 -32.66
C SER A 170 -2.57 3.81 -31.53
N LEU A 171 -1.39 4.31 -31.21
CA LEU A 171 -1.17 5.44 -30.30
C LEU A 171 -0.84 6.72 -31.09
N ASP A 172 -0.95 7.88 -30.45
CA ASP A 172 -0.53 9.17 -31.00
C ASP A 172 1.00 9.27 -31.15
N GLU A 173 1.46 10.06 -32.12
CA GLU A 173 2.89 10.32 -32.31
C GLU A 173 3.43 11.26 -31.22
N THR A 174 4.65 10.99 -30.77
CA THR A 174 5.36 11.86 -29.82
C THR A 174 6.62 12.43 -30.48
N GLU A 175 7.19 13.48 -29.89
CA GLU A 175 8.46 14.05 -30.36
C GLU A 175 9.70 13.17 -30.08
N ARG A 176 9.57 12.07 -29.32
CA ARG A 176 10.67 11.17 -28.93
C ARG A 176 10.95 10.05 -29.93
#